data_AF-A0A2K6G9V5-F1
#
_entry.id   AF-A0A2K6G9V5-F1
#
_cell.length_a   1.000
_cell.length_b   1.000
_cell.length_c   1.000
_cell.angle_alpha   90.00
_cell.angle_beta   90.00
_cell.angle_gamma   90.00
#
_symmetry.space_group_name_H-M   'P 1'
#
loop_
_entity.id
_entity.type
_entity.pdbx_description
1 polymer ?
#
loop_
_entity_poly.entity_id
_entity_poly.type
_entity_poly.pdbx_seq_one_letter_code
_entity_poly.pdbx_strand_id
1 'polypeptide(L)'
;MPLELELCPGRWVGGQHPCFIIAEIGQNHQGDLDVAKRMIRTAKECGADCAKFQKSELEFKFNRKALERPYTSKHSWGKTYGEHKRHLEFSHDQYRELQRYAEEVGIFFTASGMDEMAVEFLHELNVPFFKVGSGDTNNFPYLEKTAKKEYQKVFPDIPVGYSGHETGIAISVAAVALGAKVLERHITLDKTWKGSDHSASLEPGELAELVRSVRLVERAMGSPTKQLLPCEMACNEKLGKSVVAKVKIPEGTVLTLDMLTVKVGEPKGYPPEDIFNLVGKKVLVTVEEDDTIMEESVENHGKKIKS
;
A
#
# COMPACT_ATOMS: atom_id res chain seq x y z
N MET A 1 3.32 -1.79 -17.14
CA MET A 1 2.52 -1.06 -16.14
C MET A 1 2.21 -2.04 -15.01
N PRO A 2 2.25 -1.64 -13.74
CA PRO A 2 1.86 -2.55 -12.65
C PRO A 2 0.43 -3.04 -12.91
N LEU A 3 0.17 -4.33 -12.72
CA LEU A 3 -1.18 -4.88 -12.88
C LEU A 3 -2.14 -4.18 -11.90
N GLU A 4 -3.32 -3.84 -12.40
CA GLU A 4 -4.43 -3.35 -11.59
C GLU A 4 -5.52 -4.43 -11.57
N LEU A 5 -6.08 -4.70 -10.40
CA LEU A 5 -7.12 -5.70 -10.18
C LEU A 5 -8.26 -5.06 -9.39
N GLU A 6 -9.50 -5.26 -9.83
CA GLU A 6 -10.66 -4.97 -9.02
C GLU A 6 -10.82 -6.06 -7.96
N LEU A 7 -10.46 -5.77 -6.71
CA LEU A 7 -10.47 -6.75 -5.62
C LEU A 7 -11.86 -6.93 -5.01
N CYS A 8 -12.62 -5.84 -4.94
CA CYS A 8 -14.03 -5.82 -4.59
C CYS A 8 -14.74 -4.88 -5.58
N PRO A 9 -16.07 -4.96 -5.76
CA PRO A 9 -16.80 -4.05 -6.64
C PRO A 9 -16.50 -2.58 -6.35
N GLY A 10 -15.98 -1.87 -7.35
CA GLY A 10 -15.56 -0.46 -7.27
C GLY A 10 -14.23 -0.22 -6.54
N ARG A 11 -13.53 -1.25 -6.08
CA ARG A 11 -12.28 -1.13 -5.32
C ARG A 11 -11.11 -1.85 -5.98
N TRP A 12 -10.30 -1.03 -6.67
CA TRP A 12 -9.11 -1.46 -7.38
C TRP A 12 -7.87 -1.48 -6.48
N VAL A 13 -6.98 -2.43 -6.73
CA VAL A 13 -5.65 -2.57 -6.08
C VAL A 13 -4.58 -2.71 -7.15
N GLY A 14 -3.34 -2.34 -6.82
CA GLY A 14 -2.26 -2.25 -7.81
C GLY A 14 -2.08 -0.84 -8.36
N GLY A 15 -1.12 -0.66 -9.29
CA GLY A 15 -0.87 0.64 -9.94
C GLY A 15 -0.75 1.82 -8.95
N GLN A 16 -1.50 2.88 -9.23
CA GLN A 16 -1.59 4.09 -8.40
C GLN A 16 -2.78 4.06 -7.41
N HIS A 17 -3.51 2.95 -7.34
CA HIS A 17 -4.65 2.84 -6.43
C HIS A 17 -4.17 2.78 -4.97
N PRO A 18 -4.94 3.36 -4.02
CA PRO A 18 -4.62 3.28 -2.61
C PRO A 18 -4.58 1.82 -2.13
N CYS A 19 -3.66 1.52 -1.22
CA CYS A 19 -3.51 0.25 -0.54
C CYS A 19 -4.84 -0.14 0.14
N PHE A 20 -5.25 -1.38 -0.07
CA PHE A 20 -6.46 -1.95 0.52
C PHE A 20 -6.16 -2.49 1.92
N ILE A 21 -6.84 -1.97 2.93
CA ILE A 21 -6.55 -2.27 4.34
C ILE A 21 -7.63 -3.21 4.89
N ILE A 22 -7.18 -4.40 5.31
CA ILE A 22 -7.99 -5.46 5.91
C ILE A 22 -7.80 -5.44 7.43
N ALA A 23 -8.90 -5.20 8.14
CA ALA A 23 -9.01 -5.40 9.57
C ALA A 23 -9.35 -6.87 9.84
N GLU A 24 -8.35 -7.65 10.22
CA GLU A 24 -8.51 -9.07 10.58
C GLU A 24 -9.09 -9.18 12.00
N ILE A 25 -10.40 -9.41 12.07
CA ILE A 25 -11.10 -9.73 13.31
C ILE A 25 -10.75 -11.17 13.73
N GLY A 26 -10.58 -12.07 12.76
CA GLY A 26 -10.23 -13.47 13.02
C GLY A 26 -11.21 -14.09 14.01
N GLN A 27 -10.70 -14.50 15.19
CA GLN A 27 -11.49 -15.03 16.30
C GLN A 27 -11.54 -14.11 17.54
N ASN A 28 -11.09 -12.86 17.43
CA ASN A 28 -11.08 -11.88 18.55
C ASN A 28 -12.50 -11.45 19.00
N HIS A 29 -13.53 -11.89 18.28
CA HIS A 29 -14.93 -11.75 18.70
C HIS A 29 -15.31 -12.70 19.84
N GLN A 30 -14.44 -13.64 20.24
CA GLN A 30 -14.64 -14.54 21.39
C GLN A 30 -15.90 -15.41 21.32
N GLY A 31 -16.40 -15.70 20.10
CA GLY A 31 -17.66 -16.43 19.90
C GLY A 31 -18.94 -15.58 20.10
N ASP A 32 -18.81 -14.27 20.32
CA ASP A 32 -19.92 -13.35 20.56
C ASP A 32 -20.24 -12.51 19.30
N LEU A 33 -21.49 -12.60 18.85
CA LEU A 33 -21.95 -11.96 17.61
C LEU A 33 -22.05 -10.43 17.75
N ASP A 34 -22.44 -9.93 18.92
CA ASP A 34 -22.54 -8.49 19.18
C ASP A 34 -21.14 -7.86 19.26
N VAL A 35 -20.17 -8.58 19.84
CA VAL A 35 -18.76 -8.19 19.78
C VAL A 35 -18.28 -8.16 18.33
N ALA A 36 -18.56 -9.18 17.52
CA ALA A 36 -18.20 -9.20 16.11
C ALA A 36 -18.78 -8.00 15.33
N LYS A 37 -20.06 -7.67 15.52
CA LYS A 37 -20.71 -6.49 14.91
C LYS A 37 -20.08 -5.17 15.38
N ARG A 38 -19.74 -5.05 16.66
CA ARG A 38 -19.01 -3.88 17.16
C ARG A 38 -17.65 -3.74 16.48
N MET A 39 -16.91 -4.84 16.33
CA MET A 39 -15.61 -4.84 15.66
C MET A 39 -15.71 -4.44 14.18
N ILE A 40 -16.74 -4.92 13.46
CA ILE A 40 -17.02 -4.51 12.07
C ILE A 40 -17.23 -2.99 11.98
N ARG A 41 -18.09 -2.44 12.86
CA ARG A 41 -18.36 -1.00 12.90
C ARG A 41 -17.09 -0.20 13.20
N THR A 42 -16.32 -0.62 14.21
CA THR A 42 -15.06 0.03 14.57
C THR A 42 -14.04 -0.01 13.43
N ALA A 43 -13.91 -1.13 12.71
CA ALA A 43 -13.03 -1.21 11.55
C ALA A 43 -13.40 -0.16 10.49
N LYS A 44 -14.70 0.00 10.20
CA LYS A 44 -15.19 1.03 9.28
C LYS A 44 -14.89 2.45 9.78
N GLU A 45 -15.16 2.74 11.04
CA GLU A 45 -14.93 4.05 11.66
C GLU A 45 -13.44 4.44 11.64
N CYS A 46 -12.54 3.47 11.78
CA CYS A 46 -11.09 3.67 11.67
C CYS A 46 -10.61 3.84 10.21
N GLY A 47 -11.47 3.57 9.22
CA GLY A 47 -11.16 3.73 7.79
C GLY A 47 -10.57 2.50 7.11
N ALA A 48 -10.75 1.29 7.68
CA ALA A 48 -10.42 0.05 6.98
C ALA A 48 -11.37 -0.18 5.78
N ASP A 49 -10.86 -0.83 4.74
CA ASP A 49 -11.64 -1.17 3.54
C ASP A 49 -12.47 -2.45 3.77
N CYS A 50 -11.95 -3.39 4.57
CA CYS A 50 -12.56 -4.71 4.75
C CYS A 50 -12.44 -5.23 6.18
N ALA A 51 -13.50 -5.85 6.69
CA ALA A 51 -13.48 -6.66 7.91
C ALA A 51 -13.36 -8.15 7.52
N LYS A 52 -12.35 -8.83 8.07
CA LYS A 52 -12.06 -10.23 7.75
C LYS A 52 -12.15 -11.14 8.97
N PHE A 53 -12.74 -12.32 8.77
CA PHE A 53 -12.89 -13.38 9.78
C PHE A 53 -12.12 -14.65 9.38
N GLN A 54 -12.17 -15.69 10.22
CA GLN A 54 -11.66 -17.03 9.88
C GLN A 54 -12.81 -18.03 9.95
N LYS A 55 -13.02 -18.83 8.90
CA LYS A 55 -14.03 -19.90 8.86
C LYS A 55 -13.34 -21.25 8.81
N SER A 56 -13.77 -22.18 9.67
CA SER A 56 -13.34 -23.58 9.63
C SER A 56 -14.54 -24.53 9.78
N GLU A 57 -14.59 -25.60 9.00
CA GLU A 57 -15.37 -26.80 9.32
C GLU A 57 -14.45 -27.78 10.06
N LEU A 58 -14.59 -27.84 11.39
CA LEU A 58 -13.56 -28.38 12.27
C LEU A 58 -13.23 -29.85 12.00
N GLU A 59 -14.23 -30.65 11.63
CA GLU A 59 -14.09 -32.06 11.31
C GLU A 59 -13.33 -32.31 10.00
N PHE A 60 -13.31 -31.32 9.09
CA PHE A 60 -12.56 -31.37 7.84
C PHE A 60 -11.14 -30.81 8.02
N LYS A 61 -11.00 -29.82 8.90
CA LYS A 61 -9.71 -29.19 9.20
C LYS A 61 -8.83 -30.01 10.15
N PHE A 62 -9.41 -30.64 11.15
CA PHE A 62 -8.69 -31.30 12.23
C PHE A 62 -9.05 -32.77 12.33
N ASN A 63 -8.03 -33.61 12.50
CA ASN A 63 -8.28 -34.99 12.89
C ASN A 63 -8.79 -35.08 14.34
N ARG A 64 -9.40 -36.21 14.67
CA ARG A 64 -9.98 -36.48 16.00
C ARG A 64 -8.99 -36.23 17.16
N LYS A 65 -7.74 -36.68 17.03
CA LYS A 65 -6.71 -36.49 18.06
C LYS A 65 -6.40 -35.01 18.31
N ALA A 66 -6.38 -34.19 17.27
CA ALA A 66 -6.16 -32.74 17.39
C ALA A 66 -7.33 -32.06 18.10
N LEU A 67 -8.56 -32.48 17.83
CA LEU A 67 -9.76 -31.96 18.51
C LEU A 67 -9.83 -32.39 19.98
N GLU A 68 -9.47 -33.63 20.29
CA GLU A 68 -9.48 -34.18 21.66
C GLU A 68 -8.27 -33.72 22.51
N ARG A 69 -7.27 -33.07 21.89
CA ARG A 69 -6.06 -32.60 22.59
C ARG A 69 -6.43 -31.68 23.77
N PRO A 70 -5.96 -31.95 25.00
CA PRO A 70 -6.15 -31.05 26.13
C PRO A 70 -5.61 -29.66 25.82
N TYR A 71 -6.37 -28.63 26.19
CA TYR A 71 -5.98 -27.24 25.97
C TYR A 71 -6.07 -26.43 27.26
N THR A 72 -4.92 -26.28 27.92
CA THR A 72 -4.79 -25.71 29.28
C THR A 72 -4.37 -24.24 29.29
N SER A 73 -4.38 -23.58 28.13
CA SER A 73 -4.10 -22.15 28.03
C SER A 73 -5.13 -21.33 28.83
N LYS A 74 -4.69 -20.23 29.45
CA LYS A 74 -5.60 -19.24 30.07
C LYS A 74 -6.61 -18.65 29.07
N HIS A 75 -6.31 -18.75 27.78
CA HIS A 75 -7.18 -18.32 26.68
C HIS A 75 -8.16 -19.41 26.22
N SER A 76 -8.19 -20.58 26.86
CA SER A 76 -9.06 -21.67 26.45
C SER A 76 -10.53 -21.43 26.83
N TRP A 77 -11.45 -21.72 25.91
CA TRP A 77 -12.91 -21.72 26.15
C TRP A 77 -13.47 -23.13 26.38
N GLY A 78 -12.60 -24.14 26.51
CA GLY A 78 -12.98 -25.51 26.80
C GLY A 78 -11.83 -26.33 27.37
N LYS A 79 -12.09 -27.61 27.65
CA LYS A 79 -11.07 -28.56 28.14
C LYS A 79 -10.15 -29.04 27.02
N THR A 80 -10.68 -29.09 25.80
CA THR A 80 -9.97 -29.57 24.61
C THR A 80 -9.81 -28.47 23.57
N TYR A 81 -8.87 -28.64 22.64
CA TYR A 81 -8.68 -27.72 21.53
C TYR A 81 -9.92 -27.66 20.63
N GLY A 82 -10.61 -28.78 20.46
CA GLY A 82 -11.88 -28.86 19.75
C GLY A 82 -13.00 -28.06 20.43
N GLU A 83 -13.17 -28.19 21.74
CA GLU A 83 -14.15 -27.37 22.49
C GLU A 83 -13.85 -25.87 22.37
N HIS A 84 -12.57 -25.49 22.50
CA HIS A 84 -12.13 -24.11 22.30
C HIS A 84 -12.45 -23.61 20.88
N LYS A 85 -12.18 -24.40 19.84
CA LYS A 85 -12.49 -24.01 18.45
C LYS A 85 -13.99 -23.96 18.16
N ARG A 86 -14.79 -24.91 18.67
CA ARG A 86 -16.26 -24.89 18.53
C ARG A 86 -16.88 -23.66 19.17
N HIS A 87 -16.35 -23.19 20.29
CA HIS A 87 -16.84 -21.98 20.95
C HIS A 87 -16.64 -20.72 20.08
N LEU A 88 -15.54 -20.66 19.32
CA LEU A 88 -15.18 -19.51 18.50
C LEU A 88 -15.71 -19.58 17.07
N GLU A 89 -16.22 -20.73 16.64
CA GLU A 89 -16.66 -20.92 15.26
C GLU A 89 -18.12 -20.50 15.11
N PHE A 90 -18.37 -19.49 14.28
CA PHE A 90 -19.74 -19.09 13.96
C PHE A 90 -20.39 -20.06 12.97
N SER A 91 -21.70 -20.23 13.12
CA SER A 91 -22.53 -20.94 12.16
C SER A 91 -22.64 -20.19 10.83
N HIS A 92 -23.04 -20.89 9.76
CA HIS A 92 -23.25 -20.29 8.44
C HIS A 92 -24.25 -19.14 8.47
N ASP A 93 -25.32 -19.25 9.26
CA ASP A 93 -26.33 -18.19 9.38
C ASP A 93 -25.81 -16.96 10.11
N GLN A 94 -24.94 -17.15 11.10
CA GLN A 94 -24.24 -16.04 11.75
C GLN A 94 -23.27 -15.34 10.79
N TYR A 95 -22.56 -16.07 9.92
CA TYR A 95 -21.76 -15.45 8.86
C TYR A 95 -22.60 -14.63 7.87
N ARG A 96 -23.76 -15.15 7.44
CA ARG A 96 -24.70 -14.40 6.59
C ARG A 96 -25.21 -13.14 7.29
N GLU A 97 -25.46 -13.22 8.60
CA GLU A 97 -25.85 -12.06 9.40
C GLU A 97 -24.74 -11.00 9.49
N LEU A 98 -23.50 -11.43 9.74
CA LEU A 98 -22.35 -10.53 9.78
C LEU A 98 -22.08 -9.87 8.43
N GLN A 99 -22.24 -10.61 7.33
CA GLN A 99 -22.11 -10.06 5.98
C GLN A 99 -23.15 -8.96 5.72
N ARG A 100 -24.43 -9.23 5.98
CA ARG A 100 -25.50 -8.22 5.85
C ARG A 100 -25.20 -6.98 6.71
N TYR A 101 -24.77 -7.18 7.95
CA TYR A 101 -24.41 -6.07 8.83
C TYR A 101 -23.20 -5.27 8.31
N ALA A 102 -22.20 -5.93 7.72
CA ALA A 102 -21.06 -5.25 7.10
C ALA A 102 -21.49 -4.42 5.88
N GLU A 103 -22.41 -4.93 5.06
CA GLU A 103 -23.03 -4.20 3.95
C GLU A 103 -23.78 -2.96 4.44
N GLU A 104 -24.60 -3.08 5.50
CA GLU A 104 -25.31 -1.96 6.13
C GLU A 104 -24.35 -0.88 6.65
N VAL A 105 -23.21 -1.29 7.22
CA VAL A 105 -22.16 -0.40 7.71
C VAL A 105 -21.32 0.19 6.55
N GLY A 106 -21.36 -0.41 5.37
CA GLY A 106 -20.60 0.01 4.20
C GLY A 106 -19.11 -0.35 4.26
N ILE A 107 -18.78 -1.55 4.76
CA ILE A 107 -17.44 -2.13 4.74
C ILE A 107 -17.47 -3.49 4.04
N PHE A 108 -16.42 -3.83 3.28
CA PHE A 108 -16.36 -5.14 2.64
C PHE A 108 -16.20 -6.25 3.68
N PHE A 109 -16.84 -7.39 3.43
CA PHE A 109 -16.80 -8.55 4.31
C PHE A 109 -16.11 -9.72 3.61
N THR A 110 -15.21 -10.41 4.30
CA THR A 110 -14.66 -11.68 3.83
C THR A 110 -14.22 -12.56 5.00
N ALA A 111 -13.78 -13.78 4.70
CA ALA A 111 -13.09 -14.64 5.65
C ALA A 111 -11.99 -15.46 4.99
N SER A 112 -11.03 -15.92 5.78
CA SER A 112 -10.11 -16.98 5.40
C SER A 112 -10.81 -18.32 5.57
N GLY A 113 -11.02 -19.08 4.48
CA GLY A 113 -11.51 -20.46 4.56
C GLY A 113 -10.37 -21.40 4.91
N MET A 114 -10.40 -22.00 6.09
CA MET A 114 -9.26 -22.74 6.65
C MET A 114 -9.28 -24.25 6.34
N ASP A 115 -10.20 -24.66 5.48
CA ASP A 115 -10.37 -26.00 4.91
C ASP A 115 -11.26 -25.90 3.67
N GLU A 116 -11.37 -26.99 2.93
CA GLU A 116 -12.10 -27.00 1.67
C GLU A 116 -13.61 -26.73 1.83
N MET A 117 -14.24 -27.20 2.91
CA MET A 117 -15.68 -27.01 3.10
C MET A 117 -15.99 -25.58 3.51
N ALA A 118 -15.10 -24.96 4.30
CA ALA A 118 -15.16 -23.53 4.56
C ALA A 118 -15.03 -22.70 3.28
N VAL A 119 -14.15 -23.08 2.34
CA VAL A 119 -14.02 -22.39 1.04
C VAL A 119 -15.29 -22.52 0.21
N GLU A 120 -15.91 -23.70 0.14
CA GLU A 120 -17.20 -23.88 -0.55
C GLU A 120 -18.30 -23.00 0.05
N PHE A 121 -18.41 -22.96 1.39
CA PHE A 121 -19.36 -22.07 2.07
C PHE A 121 -19.09 -20.60 1.74
N LEU A 122 -17.83 -20.15 1.74
CA LEU A 122 -17.48 -18.77 1.43
C LEU A 122 -17.77 -18.41 -0.03
N HIS A 123 -17.67 -19.37 -0.95
CA HIS A 123 -18.11 -19.20 -2.33
C HIS A 123 -19.63 -19.01 -2.41
N GLU A 124 -20.42 -19.82 -1.69
CA GLU A 124 -21.88 -19.66 -1.58
C GLU A 124 -22.27 -18.33 -0.92
N LEU A 125 -21.45 -17.86 0.04
CA LEU A 125 -21.60 -16.56 0.69
C LEU A 125 -21.27 -15.38 -0.25
N ASN A 126 -20.68 -15.66 -1.42
CA ASN A 126 -20.30 -14.66 -2.41
C ASN A 126 -19.35 -13.57 -1.86
N VAL A 127 -18.32 -14.00 -1.12
CA VAL A 127 -17.26 -13.08 -0.66
C VAL A 127 -16.44 -12.57 -1.85
N PRO A 128 -15.93 -11.32 -1.82
CA PRO A 128 -15.27 -10.71 -2.97
C PRO A 128 -13.92 -11.36 -3.33
N PHE A 129 -13.26 -12.00 -2.37
CA PHE A 129 -12.02 -12.73 -2.56
C PHE A 129 -11.79 -13.75 -1.43
N PHE A 130 -10.97 -14.78 -1.69
CA PHE A 130 -10.52 -15.71 -0.67
C PHE A 130 -9.13 -15.34 -0.14
N LYS A 131 -8.95 -15.38 1.17
CA LYS A 131 -7.61 -15.29 1.79
C LYS A 131 -7.12 -16.69 2.19
N VAL A 132 -5.98 -17.10 1.64
CA VAL A 132 -5.29 -18.33 2.06
C VAL A 132 -4.28 -18.01 3.17
N GLY A 133 -4.35 -18.73 4.28
CA GLY A 133 -3.42 -18.60 5.40
C GLY A 133 -2.03 -19.17 5.09
N SER A 134 -1.00 -18.68 5.77
CA SER A 134 0.38 -19.17 5.56
C SER A 134 0.54 -20.67 5.86
N GLY A 135 -0.27 -21.22 6.77
CA GLY A 135 -0.29 -22.64 7.09
C GLY A 135 -0.67 -23.56 5.93
N ASP A 136 -1.33 -23.02 4.90
CA ASP A 136 -1.78 -23.76 3.71
C ASP A 136 -0.94 -23.44 2.45
N THR A 137 0.16 -22.70 2.59
CA THR A 137 1.02 -22.30 1.46
C THR A 137 1.61 -23.48 0.69
N ASN A 138 1.81 -24.62 1.36
CA ASN A 138 2.29 -25.86 0.74
C ASN A 138 1.19 -26.90 0.53
N ASN A 139 -0.08 -26.55 0.78
CA ASN A 139 -1.23 -27.43 0.61
C ASN A 139 -1.73 -27.37 -0.84
N PHE A 140 -0.94 -27.91 -1.77
CA PHE A 140 -1.23 -27.81 -3.21
C PHE A 140 -2.64 -28.29 -3.63
N PRO A 141 -3.20 -29.38 -3.07
CA PRO A 141 -4.58 -29.78 -3.37
C PRO A 141 -5.61 -28.71 -3.00
N TYR A 142 -5.48 -28.13 -1.79
CA TYR A 142 -6.34 -27.03 -1.32
C TYR A 142 -6.16 -25.77 -2.19
N LEU A 143 -4.92 -25.42 -2.53
CA LEU A 143 -4.62 -24.28 -3.39
C LEU A 143 -5.20 -24.46 -4.79
N GLU A 144 -5.08 -25.66 -5.37
CA GLU A 144 -5.63 -25.96 -6.69
C GLU A 144 -7.16 -25.89 -6.66
N LYS A 145 -7.82 -26.42 -5.63
CA LYS A 145 -9.28 -26.34 -5.46
C LYS A 145 -9.74 -24.89 -5.29
N THR A 146 -9.05 -24.11 -4.45
CA THR A 146 -9.34 -22.69 -4.24
C THR A 146 -9.11 -21.87 -5.51
N ALA A 147 -8.05 -22.16 -6.27
CA ALA A 147 -7.73 -21.45 -7.51
C ALA A 147 -8.62 -21.84 -8.70
N LYS A 148 -9.09 -23.08 -8.80
CA LYS A 148 -10.04 -23.52 -9.84
C LYS A 148 -11.40 -22.85 -9.73
N LYS A 149 -11.70 -22.25 -8.57
CA LYS A 149 -12.93 -21.51 -8.28
C LYS A 149 -12.87 -20.03 -8.70
N GLU A 150 -11.96 -19.62 -9.63
CA GLU A 150 -11.99 -18.41 -10.51
C GLU A 150 -10.58 -17.88 -10.93
N TYR A 151 -9.47 -18.42 -10.40
CA TYR A 151 -8.13 -17.80 -10.44
C TYR A 151 -7.13 -18.36 -11.46
N GLN A 152 -7.46 -19.44 -12.19
CA GLN A 152 -6.51 -20.12 -13.10
C GLN A 152 -6.02 -19.31 -14.31
N LYS A 153 -6.49 -18.07 -14.52
CA LYS A 153 -6.23 -17.33 -15.77
C LYS A 153 -5.18 -16.21 -15.73
N VAL A 154 -4.60 -15.80 -14.59
CA VAL A 154 -4.12 -14.38 -14.49
C VAL A 154 -2.69 -14.12 -13.99
N PHE A 155 -1.83 -15.08 -13.62
CA PHE A 155 -0.71 -14.71 -12.73
C PHE A 155 0.73 -15.01 -13.18
N PRO A 156 1.36 -14.03 -13.85
CA PRO A 156 2.80 -13.77 -13.69
C PRO A 156 3.13 -12.54 -12.82
N ASP A 157 2.23 -11.54 -12.67
CA ASP A 157 2.52 -10.25 -12.00
C ASP A 157 1.39 -9.78 -11.03
N ILE A 158 1.25 -10.42 -9.86
CA ILE A 158 0.20 -10.13 -8.85
C ILE A 158 0.56 -8.90 -7.99
N PRO A 159 -0.40 -8.01 -7.65
CA PRO A 159 -0.22 -7.01 -6.59
C PRO A 159 0.24 -7.65 -5.28
N VAL A 160 1.47 -7.35 -4.84
CA VAL A 160 2.04 -7.89 -3.60
C VAL A 160 1.37 -7.23 -2.39
N GLY A 161 1.03 -8.04 -1.38
CA GLY A 161 0.48 -7.57 -0.11
C GLY A 161 1.36 -7.90 1.09
N TYR A 162 1.01 -7.37 2.25
CA TYR A 162 1.65 -7.67 3.53
C TYR A 162 0.59 -8.03 4.59
N SER A 163 0.80 -9.15 5.27
CA SER A 163 0.00 -9.57 6.43
C SER A 163 0.93 -9.63 7.64
N GLY A 164 0.65 -8.78 8.63
CA GLY A 164 1.55 -8.52 9.75
C GLY A 164 1.03 -9.03 11.09
N HIS A 165 1.96 -9.47 11.95
CA HIS A 165 1.71 -9.87 13.35
C HIS A 165 2.66 -9.16 14.34
N GLU A 166 3.40 -8.16 13.86
CA GLU A 166 4.28 -7.30 14.64
C GLU A 166 3.52 -6.44 15.67
N THR A 167 4.25 -5.87 16.63
CA THR A 167 3.71 -4.83 17.53
C THR A 167 3.82 -3.45 16.88
N GLY A 168 2.78 -2.62 17.05
CA GLY A 168 2.73 -1.28 16.46
C GLY A 168 2.51 -1.32 14.94
N ILE A 169 2.81 -0.20 14.27
CA ILE A 169 2.41 0.02 12.87
C ILE A 169 3.58 0.27 11.91
N ALA A 170 4.80 0.43 12.42
CA ALA A 170 5.94 0.91 11.64
C ALA A 170 6.28 -0.03 10.47
N ILE A 171 6.25 -1.35 10.70
CA ILE A 171 6.57 -2.36 9.67
C ILE A 171 5.47 -2.39 8.61
N SER A 172 4.21 -2.33 9.02
CA SER A 172 3.06 -2.21 8.10
C SER A 172 3.16 -0.98 7.19
N VAL A 173 3.53 0.19 7.75
CA VAL A 173 3.74 1.41 6.96
C VAL A 173 4.92 1.28 6.00
N ALA A 174 6.03 0.70 6.47
CA ALA A 174 7.21 0.44 5.63
C ALA A 174 6.89 -0.53 4.48
N ALA A 175 6.07 -1.56 4.72
CA ALA A 175 5.64 -2.48 3.67
C ALA A 175 4.87 -1.76 2.55
N VAL A 176 4.00 -0.81 2.89
CA VAL A 176 3.31 0.02 1.90
C VAL A 176 4.28 0.94 1.15
N ALA A 177 5.23 1.56 1.85
CA ALA A 177 6.28 2.37 1.21
C ALA A 177 7.12 1.57 0.20
N LEU A 178 7.33 0.27 0.47
CA LEU A 178 8.01 -0.68 -0.42
C LEU A 178 7.12 -1.24 -1.54
N GLY A 179 5.85 -0.83 -1.61
CA GLY A 179 4.95 -1.14 -2.71
C GLY A 179 3.86 -2.16 -2.40
N ALA A 180 3.64 -2.56 -1.14
CA ALA A 180 2.51 -3.41 -0.78
C ALA A 180 1.17 -2.71 -1.10
N LYS A 181 0.27 -3.43 -1.78
CA LYS A 181 -1.04 -2.93 -2.26
C LYS A 181 -2.23 -3.49 -1.50
N VAL A 182 -2.01 -4.51 -0.69
CA VAL A 182 -2.96 -5.06 0.27
C VAL A 182 -2.25 -5.17 1.61
N LEU A 183 -2.88 -4.68 2.68
CA LEU A 183 -2.34 -4.70 4.03
C LEU A 183 -3.34 -5.37 4.96
N GLU A 184 -2.90 -6.37 5.72
CA GLU A 184 -3.74 -7.09 6.68
C GLU A 184 -3.14 -7.04 8.08
N ARG A 185 -3.95 -6.66 9.07
CA ARG A 185 -3.57 -6.57 10.48
C ARG A 185 -4.71 -7.05 11.37
N HIS A 186 -4.37 -7.85 12.37
CA HIS A 186 -5.33 -8.25 13.41
C HIS A 186 -5.82 -7.03 14.19
N ILE A 187 -7.11 -7.00 14.55
CA ILE A 187 -7.72 -5.92 15.33
C ILE A 187 -8.42 -6.43 16.59
N THR A 188 -8.46 -5.61 17.63
CA THR A 188 -9.16 -5.89 18.88
C THR A 188 -9.85 -4.62 19.40
N LEU A 189 -10.89 -4.77 20.22
CA LEU A 189 -11.44 -3.65 20.99
C LEU A 189 -10.64 -3.39 22.28
N ASP A 190 -9.92 -4.41 22.76
CA ASP A 190 -9.15 -4.38 24.01
C ASP A 190 -8.10 -5.50 23.98
N LYS A 191 -6.82 -5.18 24.16
CA LYS A 191 -5.71 -6.16 24.16
C LYS A 191 -5.69 -7.08 25.37
N THR A 192 -6.38 -6.72 26.45
CA THR A 192 -6.43 -7.47 27.71
C THR A 192 -7.46 -8.59 27.69
N TRP A 193 -8.33 -8.62 26.68
CA TRP A 193 -9.37 -9.62 26.54
C TRP A 193 -8.82 -11.04 26.39
N LYS A 194 -9.68 -11.99 26.74
CA LYS A 194 -9.35 -13.40 26.64
C LYS A 194 -9.27 -13.80 25.17
N GLY A 195 -8.09 -14.23 24.74
CA GLY A 195 -7.85 -14.80 23.40
C GLY A 195 -6.37 -14.68 23.06
N SER A 196 -5.83 -15.58 22.23
CA SER A 196 -4.39 -15.60 21.93
C SER A 196 -3.94 -14.41 21.09
N ASP A 197 -4.83 -13.89 20.25
CA ASP A 197 -4.44 -12.95 19.19
C ASP A 197 -4.61 -11.49 19.65
N HIS A 198 -5.36 -11.23 20.72
CA HIS A 198 -5.61 -9.89 21.24
C HIS A 198 -4.32 -9.10 21.50
N SER A 199 -3.30 -9.71 22.14
CA SER A 199 -2.08 -8.99 22.49
C SER A 199 -1.26 -8.50 21.29
N ALA A 200 -1.39 -9.16 20.13
CA ALA A 200 -0.72 -8.79 18.88
C ALA A 200 -1.60 -7.94 17.96
N SER A 201 -2.88 -7.77 18.31
CA SER A 201 -3.87 -7.04 17.51
C SER A 201 -3.75 -5.53 17.72
N LEU A 202 -4.21 -4.73 16.76
CA LEU A 202 -4.33 -3.28 16.87
C LEU A 202 -5.64 -2.90 17.57
N GLU A 203 -5.56 -2.01 18.54
CA GLU A 203 -6.73 -1.33 19.13
C GLU A 203 -7.27 -0.24 18.18
N PRO A 204 -8.48 0.29 18.41
CA PRO A 204 -9.11 1.21 17.46
C PRO A 204 -8.27 2.46 17.15
N GLY A 205 -7.58 3.01 18.16
CA GLY A 205 -6.68 4.14 17.98
C GLY A 205 -5.48 3.81 17.10
N GLU A 206 -4.89 2.62 17.27
CA GLU A 206 -3.74 2.16 16.49
C GLU A 206 -4.13 1.81 15.05
N LEU A 207 -5.32 1.24 14.84
CA LEU A 207 -5.85 0.99 13.50
C LEU A 207 -6.10 2.31 12.75
N ALA A 208 -6.73 3.29 13.40
CA ALA A 208 -6.95 4.61 12.80
C ALA A 208 -5.62 5.31 12.48
N GLU A 209 -4.62 5.17 13.36
CA GLU A 209 -3.28 5.68 13.12
C GLU A 209 -2.59 4.98 11.95
N LEU A 210 -2.73 3.65 11.82
CA LEU A 210 -2.22 2.89 10.69
C LEU A 210 -2.81 3.40 9.38
N VAL A 211 -4.14 3.48 9.30
CA VAL A 211 -4.85 3.96 8.10
C VAL A 211 -4.37 5.36 7.73
N ARG A 212 -4.33 6.29 8.69
CA ARG A 212 -3.85 7.66 8.47
C ARG A 212 -2.41 7.69 7.97
N SER A 213 -1.52 6.89 8.58
CA SER A 213 -0.10 6.85 8.24
C SER A 213 0.15 6.26 6.86
N VAL A 214 -0.59 5.21 6.50
CA VAL A 214 -0.58 4.64 5.14
C VAL A 214 -0.99 5.69 4.12
N ARG A 215 -2.12 6.38 4.30
CA ARG A 215 -2.58 7.43 3.37
C ARG A 215 -1.64 8.64 3.32
N LEU A 216 -0.94 8.94 4.41
CA LEU A 216 0.09 9.98 4.42
C LEU A 216 1.30 9.58 3.58
N VAL A 217 1.82 8.37 3.78
CA VAL A 217 2.98 7.86 3.03
C VAL A 217 2.67 7.74 1.54
N GLU A 218 1.50 7.22 1.16
CA GLU A 218 1.08 7.13 -0.24
C GLU A 218 1.12 8.49 -0.95
N ARG A 219 0.63 9.55 -0.28
CA ARG A 219 0.72 10.91 -0.81
C ARG A 219 2.15 11.44 -0.83
N ALA A 220 2.94 11.14 0.21
CA ALA A 220 4.31 11.62 0.34
C ALA A 220 5.28 10.97 -0.67
N MET A 221 5.02 9.73 -1.09
CA MET A 221 5.82 9.05 -2.12
C MET A 221 5.78 9.78 -3.47
N GLY A 222 4.71 10.54 -3.74
CA GLY A 222 4.65 11.49 -4.85
C GLY A 222 4.94 10.86 -6.22
N SER A 223 5.62 11.63 -7.07
CA SER A 223 6.03 11.17 -8.41
C SER A 223 7.53 10.90 -8.44
N PRO A 224 7.99 9.85 -9.15
CA PRO A 224 9.42 9.64 -9.40
C PRO A 224 10.03 10.71 -10.32
N THR A 225 9.21 11.52 -10.99
CA THR A 225 9.66 12.59 -11.89
C THR A 225 9.98 13.85 -11.09
N LYS A 226 11.27 14.22 -11.01
CA LYS A 226 11.67 15.52 -10.46
C LYS A 226 11.28 16.62 -11.45
N GLN A 227 10.40 17.51 -11.01
CA GLN A 227 9.96 18.67 -11.76
C GLN A 227 9.82 19.85 -10.80
N LEU A 228 9.88 21.06 -11.35
CA LEU A 228 9.61 22.28 -10.59
C LEU A 228 8.11 22.33 -10.28
N LEU A 229 7.76 22.43 -9.00
CA LEU A 229 6.39 22.56 -8.56
C LEU A 229 5.96 24.04 -8.53
N PRO A 230 4.66 24.36 -8.65
CA PRO A 230 4.17 25.74 -8.56
C PRO A 230 4.61 26.47 -7.28
N CYS A 231 4.67 25.76 -6.14
CA CYS A 231 5.15 26.32 -4.88
C CYS A 231 6.66 26.58 -4.84
N GLU A 232 7.44 25.93 -5.72
CA GLU A 232 8.88 26.14 -5.84
C GLU A 232 9.21 27.31 -6.79
N MET A 233 8.25 27.83 -7.58
CA MET A 233 8.49 28.86 -8.60
C MET A 233 9.10 30.13 -8.04
N ALA A 234 8.55 30.71 -6.97
CA ALA A 234 9.09 31.94 -6.37
C ALA A 234 10.53 31.77 -5.84
N CYS A 235 10.84 30.57 -5.32
CA CYS A 235 12.19 30.24 -4.89
C CYS A 235 13.13 30.09 -6.10
N ASN A 236 12.64 29.47 -7.19
CA ASN A 236 13.38 29.30 -8.44
C ASN A 236 13.60 30.64 -9.18
N GLU A 237 12.66 31.57 -9.17
CA GLU A 237 12.85 32.91 -9.73
C GLU A 237 13.99 33.63 -9.00
N LYS A 238 14.01 33.56 -7.66
CA LYS A 238 15.02 34.20 -6.83
C LYS A 238 16.39 33.52 -6.89
N LEU A 239 16.43 32.19 -6.77
CA LEU A 239 17.66 31.40 -6.55
C LEU A 239 17.99 30.45 -7.72
N GLY A 240 17.18 30.47 -8.77
CA GLY A 240 17.43 29.72 -10.00
C GLY A 240 18.76 30.15 -10.60
N LYS A 241 19.49 29.17 -11.11
CA LYS A 241 20.82 29.41 -11.64
C LYS A 241 20.76 29.67 -13.14
N SER A 242 21.77 30.35 -13.66
CA SER A 242 21.99 30.56 -15.09
C SER A 242 23.45 30.23 -15.41
N VAL A 243 23.73 30.00 -16.69
CA VAL A 243 25.10 29.90 -17.19
C VAL A 243 25.73 31.29 -17.15
N VAL A 244 26.92 31.38 -16.56
CA VAL A 244 27.66 32.63 -16.34
C VAL A 244 29.07 32.49 -16.91
N ALA A 245 29.62 33.56 -17.46
CA ALA A 245 30.99 33.60 -17.94
C ALA A 245 31.97 33.48 -16.76
N LYS A 246 32.82 32.45 -16.76
CA LYS A 246 33.86 32.25 -15.74
C LYS A 246 35.06 33.17 -15.97
N VAL A 247 35.25 33.61 -17.21
CA VAL A 247 36.31 34.52 -17.67
C VAL A 247 35.69 35.47 -18.69
N LYS A 248 36.37 36.59 -18.98
CA LYS A 248 35.99 37.44 -20.11
C LYS A 248 36.05 36.66 -21.44
N ILE A 249 34.99 36.74 -22.24
CA ILE A 249 34.84 36.02 -23.52
C ILE A 249 34.68 37.04 -24.66
N PRO A 250 35.71 37.28 -25.50
CA PRO A 250 35.64 38.22 -26.62
C PRO A 250 34.64 37.80 -27.72
N GLU A 251 34.07 38.77 -28.41
CA GLU A 251 33.21 38.56 -29.59
C GLU A 251 33.86 37.61 -30.62
N GLY A 252 33.05 36.71 -31.20
CA GLY A 252 33.48 35.73 -32.19
C GLY A 252 34.20 34.50 -31.60
N THR A 253 34.46 34.49 -30.29
CA THR A 253 35.06 33.34 -29.58
C THR A 253 34.11 32.16 -29.57
N VAL A 254 34.63 30.97 -29.83
CA VAL A 254 33.89 29.70 -29.70
C VAL A 254 33.88 29.31 -28.23
N LEU A 255 32.69 29.14 -27.66
CA LEU A 255 32.51 28.78 -26.25
C LEU A 255 33.08 27.38 -25.96
N THR A 256 33.88 27.29 -24.92
CA THR A 256 34.33 26.03 -24.33
C THR A 256 33.77 25.88 -22.92
N LEU A 257 33.68 24.65 -22.41
CA LEU A 257 33.08 24.40 -21.09
C LEU A 257 33.86 25.06 -19.95
N ASP A 258 35.19 25.19 -20.07
CA ASP A 258 36.06 25.81 -19.07
C ASP A 258 35.89 27.33 -18.96
N MET A 259 35.28 27.97 -19.97
CA MET A 259 34.90 29.40 -19.95
C MET A 259 33.58 29.64 -19.23
N LEU A 260 32.82 28.60 -18.89
CA LEU A 260 31.48 28.70 -18.34
C LEU A 260 31.43 28.23 -16.89
N THR A 261 30.53 28.82 -16.11
CA THR A 261 30.18 28.37 -14.76
C THR A 261 28.67 28.54 -14.54
N VAL A 262 28.18 28.11 -13.38
CA VAL A 262 26.76 28.19 -13.03
C VAL A 262 26.61 28.92 -11.70
N LYS A 263 25.96 30.08 -11.73
CA LYS A 263 25.68 30.91 -10.55
C LYS A 263 24.21 31.34 -10.54
N VAL A 264 23.75 31.93 -9.44
CA VAL A 264 22.48 32.66 -9.45
C VAL A 264 22.70 33.91 -10.29
N GLY A 265 22.16 33.92 -11.51
CA GLY A 265 22.29 35.04 -12.45
C GLY A 265 21.15 36.05 -12.29
N GLU A 266 21.48 37.33 -12.45
CA GLU A 266 20.52 38.42 -12.61
C GLU A 266 21.08 39.39 -13.66
N PRO A 267 20.46 39.52 -14.85
CA PRO A 267 19.23 38.85 -15.30
C PRO A 267 19.39 37.33 -15.47
N LYS A 268 18.26 36.60 -15.56
CA LYS A 268 18.27 35.16 -15.88
C LYS A 268 18.57 34.97 -17.36
N GLY A 269 19.63 34.24 -17.67
CA GLY A 269 19.99 33.81 -19.04
C GLY A 269 19.79 32.31 -19.22
N TYR A 270 20.63 31.67 -20.04
CA TYR A 270 20.51 30.23 -20.33
C TYR A 270 20.44 29.39 -19.05
N PRO A 271 19.51 28.42 -18.97
CA PRO A 271 19.42 27.53 -17.82
C PRO A 271 20.64 26.59 -17.79
N PRO A 272 21.05 26.10 -16.60
CA PRO A 272 22.24 25.25 -16.47
C PRO A 272 22.15 23.94 -17.25
N GLU A 273 20.93 23.43 -17.49
CA GLU A 273 20.68 22.23 -18.30
C GLU A 273 21.13 22.39 -19.76
N ASP A 274 21.21 23.62 -20.26
CA ASP A 274 21.65 23.93 -21.62
C ASP A 274 23.15 24.23 -21.73
N ILE A 275 23.92 24.17 -20.63
CA ILE A 275 25.35 24.56 -20.65
C ILE A 275 26.17 23.80 -21.70
N PHE A 276 25.90 22.51 -21.90
CA PHE A 276 26.60 21.69 -22.89
C PHE A 276 26.15 22.01 -24.32
N ASN A 277 24.93 22.49 -24.51
CA ASN A 277 24.42 22.94 -25.82
C ASN A 277 25.08 24.26 -26.26
N LEU A 278 25.70 24.99 -25.33
CA LEU A 278 26.44 26.22 -25.62
C LEU A 278 27.86 25.95 -26.11
N VAL A 279 28.46 24.81 -25.75
CA VAL A 279 29.83 24.47 -26.15
C VAL A 279 29.90 24.32 -27.68
N GLY A 280 30.88 24.98 -28.28
CA GLY A 280 31.08 25.01 -29.73
C GLY A 280 30.31 26.12 -30.46
N LYS A 281 29.39 26.83 -29.79
CA LYS A 281 28.74 28.02 -30.35
C LYS A 281 29.64 29.25 -30.24
N LYS A 282 29.53 30.18 -31.17
CA LYS A 282 30.21 31.48 -31.07
C LYS A 282 29.41 32.50 -30.28
N VAL A 283 30.09 33.31 -29.48
CA VAL A 283 29.50 34.53 -28.91
C VAL A 283 29.45 35.65 -29.96
N LEU A 284 28.30 36.33 -30.03
CA LEU A 284 28.00 37.39 -30.99
C LEU A 284 28.44 38.78 -30.49
N VAL A 285 28.66 38.90 -29.19
CA VAL A 285 29.15 40.10 -28.51
C VAL A 285 30.13 39.68 -27.43
N THR A 286 31.03 40.58 -27.03
CA THR A 286 31.93 40.32 -25.89
C THR A 286 31.10 40.18 -24.61
N VAL A 287 31.36 39.14 -23.82
CA VAL A 287 30.74 38.91 -22.51
C VAL A 287 31.82 39.09 -21.44
N GLU A 288 31.58 39.95 -20.44
CA GLU A 288 32.55 40.17 -19.37
C GLU A 288 32.57 39.00 -18.38
N GLU A 289 33.65 38.90 -17.60
CA GLU A 289 33.71 37.92 -16.52
C GLU A 289 32.57 38.16 -15.52
N ASP A 290 31.94 37.07 -15.08
CA ASP A 290 30.80 37.05 -14.16
C ASP A 290 29.45 37.52 -14.72
N ASP A 291 29.40 37.92 -16.00
CA ASP A 291 28.12 38.20 -16.66
C ASP A 291 27.37 36.92 -17.02
N THR A 292 26.04 37.01 -17.00
CA THR A 292 25.18 35.90 -17.41
C THR A 292 25.21 35.74 -18.93
N ILE A 293 25.30 34.49 -19.41
CA ILE A 293 25.20 34.20 -20.84
C ILE A 293 23.74 34.33 -21.25
N MET A 294 23.44 35.38 -22.02
CA MET A 294 22.10 35.65 -22.52
C MET A 294 21.86 34.99 -23.89
N GLU A 295 20.59 34.78 -24.24
CA GLU A 295 20.23 34.13 -25.52
C GLU A 295 20.75 34.92 -26.73
N GLU A 296 20.65 36.24 -26.66
CA GLU A 296 21.13 37.19 -27.66
C GLU A 296 22.66 37.24 -27.78
N SER A 297 23.40 36.78 -26.78
CA SER A 297 24.86 36.83 -26.76
C SER A 297 25.51 35.69 -27.53
N VAL A 298 24.76 34.65 -27.92
CA VAL A 298 25.31 33.42 -28.51
C VAL A 298 24.61 33.09 -29.84
N GLU A 299 25.35 32.61 -30.82
CA GLU A 299 24.77 32.19 -32.09
C GLU A 299 23.73 31.07 -31.90
N ASN A 300 22.56 31.19 -32.53
CA ASN A 300 21.53 30.17 -32.47
C ASN A 300 21.41 29.45 -33.81
N HIS A 301 22.01 28.26 -33.91
CA HIS A 301 21.74 27.33 -35.00
C HIS A 301 20.42 26.57 -34.76
N GLY A 302 19.30 27.21 -35.10
CA GLY A 302 18.02 26.55 -35.35
C GLY A 302 17.25 26.04 -34.12
N LYS A 303 16.04 26.56 -33.95
CA LYS A 303 15.00 26.02 -33.05
C LYS A 303 14.86 24.50 -33.23
N LYS A 304 15.12 23.72 -32.18
CA LYS A 304 14.29 22.53 -31.95
C LYS A 304 12.94 23.05 -31.47
N ILE A 305 11.96 23.05 -32.37
CA ILE A 305 10.55 23.20 -32.03
C ILE A 305 10.26 22.11 -30.99
N LYS A 306 10.02 22.49 -29.73
CA LYS A 306 9.48 21.57 -28.73
C LYS A 306 8.07 21.20 -29.18
N SER A 307 7.89 19.97 -29.65
CA SER A 307 6.60 19.29 -29.80
C SER A 307 6.12 18.80 -28.44
#